data_AF-B7P102-F1
#
_entry.id   AF-B7P102-F1
#
_cell.length_a   1.000
_cell.length_b   1.000
_cell.length_c   1.000
_cell.angle_alpha   90.00
_cell.angle_beta   90.00
_cell.angle_gamma   90.00
#
_symmetry.space_group_name_H-M   'P 1'
#
loop_
_entity.id
_entity.type
_entity.pdbx_description
1 polymer ?
#
loop_
_entity_poly.entity_id
_entity_poly.type
_entity_poly.pdbx_seq_one_letter_code
_entity_poly.pdbx_strand_id
1 'polypeptide(L)'
;MSPCTCDYSGINCMKAKTTESLQKAFGVGGPGEHRGLWIQRTPVPSLPVGVFGKFKFVKAYIDLNKNLTSFSLEALANSKDTLEELSLFSNDLSRIDYDRTRIIALASLNPTDIQIDLGRIESIHPKAFEKTFPLELTLSYNDLTSFPKDVFHPIIIGALQNVQKGLVSILPKVLTRGNRFTCRGCDYKWLLPFASNTAMQRVFSDFSCEDGTRLYNLTSSVIGC
;
A
#
# COMPACT_ATOMS: atom_id res chain seq x y z
N MET A 1 11.85 18.61 18.69
CA MET A 1 10.83 17.92 17.89
C MET A 1 10.06 16.89 18.73
N SER A 2 9.51 17.25 19.90
CA SER A 2 8.76 16.29 20.76
C SER A 2 7.34 16.07 20.22
N PRO A 3 6.77 14.84 20.21
CA PRO A 3 7.23 13.62 20.90
C PRO A 3 8.24 12.76 20.12
N CYS A 4 8.70 13.25 18.97
CA CYS A 4 9.63 12.54 18.13
C CYS A 4 11.11 12.80 18.50
N THR A 5 12.00 11.97 17.97
CA THR A 5 13.45 12.18 17.96
C THR A 5 13.93 12.16 16.51
N CYS A 6 14.99 12.91 16.23
CA CYS A 6 15.63 12.92 14.92
C CYS A 6 17.08 12.48 15.09
N ASP A 7 17.52 11.53 14.27
CA ASP A 7 18.91 11.12 14.16
C ASP A 7 19.31 10.98 12.67
N TYR A 8 20.48 10.39 12.41
CA TYR A 8 20.98 10.18 11.05
C TYR A 8 20.13 9.21 10.21
N SER A 9 19.36 8.32 10.86
CA SER A 9 18.47 7.38 10.20
C SER A 9 17.13 8.01 9.82
N GLY A 10 16.71 9.06 10.53
CA GLY A 10 15.50 9.81 10.24
C GLY A 10 14.74 10.21 11.50
N ILE A 11 13.42 10.15 11.43
CA ILE A 11 12.51 10.65 12.46
C ILE A 11 11.76 9.50 13.13
N ASN A 12 11.97 9.32 14.43
CA ASN A 12 11.27 8.32 15.23
C ASN A 12 10.21 9.00 16.12
N CYS A 13 8.95 8.61 15.96
CA CYS A 13 7.79 9.14 16.68
C CYS A 13 7.08 8.08 17.52
N MET A 14 7.77 7.02 17.98
CA MET A 14 7.18 5.94 18.77
C MET A 14 6.59 6.38 20.14
N LYS A 15 6.88 7.61 20.57
CA LYS A 15 6.28 8.21 21.78
C LYS A 15 5.08 9.10 21.50
N ALA A 16 4.67 9.25 20.24
CA ALA A 16 3.50 10.03 19.87
C ALA A 16 2.23 9.40 20.44
N LYS A 17 1.33 10.25 20.93
CA LYS A 17 0.05 9.79 21.53
C LYS A 17 -1.16 10.28 20.76
N THR A 18 -1.05 11.42 20.09
CA THR A 18 -2.16 12.03 19.36
C THR A 18 -1.69 12.61 18.03
N THR A 19 -2.61 12.78 17.09
CA THR A 19 -2.36 13.40 15.79
C THR A 19 -1.85 14.84 15.96
N GLU A 20 -2.38 15.59 16.92
CA GLU A 20 -1.96 16.98 17.21
C GLU A 20 -0.51 17.02 17.71
N SER A 21 -0.08 16.01 18.47
CA SER A 21 1.31 15.92 18.93
C SER A 21 2.29 15.74 17.77
N LEU A 22 1.89 14.98 16.74
CA LEU A 22 2.66 14.85 15.50
C LEU A 22 2.65 16.18 14.72
N GLN A 23 1.48 16.78 14.50
CA GLN A 23 1.38 18.07 13.81
C GLN A 23 2.24 19.15 14.45
N LYS A 24 2.27 19.21 15.79
CA LYS A 24 3.14 20.13 16.52
C LYS A 24 4.62 19.80 16.31
N ALA A 25 4.99 18.52 16.32
CA ALA A 25 6.37 18.10 16.10
C ALA A 25 6.86 18.44 14.68
N PHE A 26 6.02 18.26 13.66
CA PHE A 26 6.33 18.54 12.25
C PHE A 26 6.01 19.98 11.82
N GLY A 27 5.42 20.78 12.70
CA GLY A 27 5.24 22.22 12.53
C GLY A 27 6.49 23.04 12.85
N VAL A 28 7.52 22.43 13.43
CA VAL A 28 8.81 23.08 13.68
C VAL A 28 9.63 23.14 12.39
N GLY A 29 10.42 24.20 12.20
CA GLY A 29 11.38 24.26 11.09
C GLY A 29 12.49 23.21 11.23
N GLY A 30 13.10 22.81 10.10
CA GLY A 30 14.18 21.84 10.06
C GLY A 30 14.52 21.41 8.64
N PRO A 31 15.51 20.53 8.45
CA PRO A 31 15.76 19.88 7.18
C PRO A 31 14.48 19.23 6.65
N GLY A 32 14.20 19.41 5.36
CA GLY A 32 12.93 18.97 4.78
C GLY A 32 12.90 17.50 4.39
N GLU A 33 14.03 16.82 4.26
CA GLU A 33 14.11 15.46 3.73
C GLU A 33 14.84 14.54 4.71
N HIS A 34 14.27 13.37 4.97
CA HIS A 34 14.79 12.38 5.90
C HIS A 34 14.76 10.97 5.31
N ARG A 35 15.73 10.14 5.71
CA ARG A 35 15.82 8.74 5.25
C ARG A 35 14.65 7.89 5.71
N GLY A 36 14.15 8.09 6.93
CA GLY A 36 13.07 7.28 7.49
C GLY A 36 12.11 8.06 8.37
N LEU A 37 10.87 7.58 8.44
CA LEU A 37 9.86 7.92 9.43
C LEU A 37 9.42 6.64 10.14
N TRP A 38 9.43 6.63 11.47
CA TRP A 38 8.92 5.51 12.27
C TRP A 38 7.80 5.99 13.20
N ILE A 39 6.59 5.48 12.96
CA ILE A 39 5.43 5.64 13.85
C ILE A 39 4.99 4.23 14.19
N GLN A 40 5.53 3.69 15.28
CA GLN A 40 5.29 2.30 15.63
C GLN A 40 4.76 2.16 17.05
N ARG A 41 3.78 1.27 17.23
CA ARG A 41 3.18 0.96 18.54
C ARG A 41 2.62 2.20 19.24
N THR A 42 2.07 3.14 18.48
CA THR A 42 1.46 4.36 19.00
C THR A 42 -0.06 4.24 19.08
N PRO A 43 -0.72 4.96 20.00
CA PRO A 43 -2.18 5.05 20.04
C PRO A 43 -2.73 6.14 19.10
N VAL A 44 -1.91 6.69 18.18
CA VAL A 44 -2.33 7.74 17.26
C VAL A 44 -3.47 7.21 16.36
N PRO A 45 -4.65 7.85 16.37
CA PRO A 45 -5.83 7.30 15.71
C PRO A 45 -5.89 7.60 14.21
N SER A 46 -5.21 8.66 13.75
CA SER A 46 -5.26 9.09 12.36
C SER A 46 -4.03 9.87 11.94
N LEU A 47 -3.71 9.78 10.65
CA LEU A 47 -2.64 10.53 9.99
C LEU A 47 -3.25 11.33 8.84
N PRO A 48 -3.87 12.49 9.12
CA PRO A 48 -4.53 13.29 8.09
C PRO A 48 -3.51 13.94 7.14
N VAL A 49 -3.99 14.39 5.99
CA VAL A 49 -3.18 15.13 5.02
C VAL A 49 -2.48 16.32 5.68
N GLY A 50 -1.18 16.46 5.42
CA GLY A 50 -0.37 17.55 5.97
C GLY A 50 0.08 17.34 7.42
N VAL A 51 -0.21 16.20 8.06
CA VAL A 51 0.25 15.88 9.43
C VAL A 51 1.77 16.00 9.58
N PHE A 52 2.53 15.76 8.51
CA PHE A 52 3.99 15.85 8.47
C PHE A 52 4.52 17.20 7.96
N GLY A 53 3.68 18.23 7.85
CA GLY A 53 4.11 19.58 7.49
C GLY A 53 4.79 19.64 6.12
N LYS A 54 6.06 20.06 6.07
CA LYS A 54 6.89 20.12 4.85
C LYS A 54 7.88 18.96 4.72
N PHE A 55 7.88 18.04 5.69
CA PHE A 55 8.85 16.95 5.75
C PHE A 55 8.56 15.91 4.66
N LYS A 56 9.63 15.33 4.14
CA LYS A 56 9.68 14.29 3.11
C LYS A 56 10.47 13.10 3.64
N PHE A 57 10.09 11.92 3.20
CA PHE A 57 10.67 10.67 3.68
C PHE A 57 11.00 9.76 2.50
N VAL A 58 12.18 9.12 2.56
CA VAL A 58 12.52 8.02 1.65
C VAL A 58 11.80 6.75 2.06
N LYS A 59 11.70 6.49 3.37
CA LYS A 59 10.99 5.33 3.93
C LYS A 59 10.01 5.74 5.00
N ALA A 60 8.84 5.12 5.04
CA ALA A 60 7.84 5.34 6.08
C ALA A 60 7.35 4.01 6.66
N TYR A 61 7.59 3.82 7.96
CA TYR A 61 7.20 2.65 8.74
C TYR A 61 6.15 3.06 9.77
N ILE A 62 4.88 2.81 9.43
CA ILE A 62 3.73 3.16 10.25
C ILE A 62 3.10 1.84 10.70
N ASP A 63 3.73 1.16 11.66
CA ASP A 63 3.41 -0.24 11.96
C ASP A 63 2.88 -0.44 13.37
N LEU A 64 2.11 -1.51 13.58
CA LEU A 64 1.70 -1.96 14.91
C LEU A 64 0.86 -0.93 15.69
N ASN A 65 0.19 -0.01 14.99
CA ASN A 65 -0.65 1.03 15.59
C ASN A 65 -2.10 0.56 15.63
N LYS A 66 -2.50 -0.04 16.77
CA LYS A 66 -3.84 -0.63 16.94
C LYS A 66 -5.01 0.35 16.84
N ASN A 67 -4.75 1.65 16.99
CA ASN A 67 -5.79 2.67 16.93
C ASN A 67 -5.89 3.31 15.53
N LEU A 68 -4.97 3.00 14.62
CA LEU A 68 -4.98 3.52 13.27
C LEU A 68 -5.87 2.61 12.41
N THR A 69 -7.11 3.04 12.17
CA THR A 69 -8.13 2.23 11.48
C THR A 69 -8.30 2.57 10.00
N SER A 70 -7.73 3.69 9.55
CA SER A 70 -7.62 4.04 8.14
C SER A 70 -6.32 4.78 7.84
N PHE A 71 -5.86 4.72 6.59
CA PHE A 71 -4.69 5.44 6.13
C PHE A 71 -4.92 5.97 4.71
N SER A 72 -4.42 7.17 4.44
CA SER A 72 -4.40 7.79 3.11
C SER A 72 -2.96 8.09 2.72
N LEU A 73 -2.57 7.69 1.51
CA LEU A 73 -1.26 8.02 0.94
C LEU A 73 -1.00 9.52 0.84
N GLU A 74 -2.05 10.34 0.83
CA GLU A 74 -1.94 11.81 0.81
C GLU A 74 -1.30 12.39 2.08
N ALA A 75 -1.29 11.63 3.19
CA ALA A 75 -0.51 12.01 4.37
C ALA A 75 0.99 12.19 4.04
N LEU A 76 1.49 11.46 3.04
CA LEU A 76 2.88 11.47 2.58
C LEU A 76 3.07 12.23 1.26
N ALA A 77 2.15 13.12 0.87
CA ALA A 77 2.18 13.79 -0.43
C ALA A 77 3.49 14.56 -0.72
N ASN A 78 4.15 15.12 0.30
CA ASN A 78 5.44 15.80 0.10
C ASN A 78 6.58 14.83 -0.27
N SER A 79 6.46 13.56 0.11
CA SER A 79 7.39 12.49 -0.21
C SER A 79 7.15 11.90 -1.60
N LYS A 80 6.28 12.49 -2.43
CA LYS A 80 5.86 11.89 -3.70
C LYS A 80 7.00 11.47 -4.63
N ASP A 81 8.10 12.21 -4.64
CA ASP A 81 9.23 11.99 -5.54
C ASP A 81 10.40 11.27 -4.83
N THR A 82 10.27 11.00 -3.54
CA THR A 82 11.34 10.45 -2.69
C THR A 82 10.98 9.13 -2.03
N LEU A 83 9.70 8.84 -1.84
CA LEU A 83 9.24 7.66 -1.10
C LEU A 83 9.52 6.40 -1.91
N GLU A 84 10.38 5.55 -1.37
CA GLU A 84 10.77 4.26 -1.91
C GLU A 84 10.04 3.11 -1.21
N GLU A 85 9.71 3.26 0.08
CA GLU A 85 9.17 2.17 0.90
C GLU A 85 8.09 2.69 1.86
N LEU A 86 6.94 2.03 1.86
CA LEU A 86 5.85 2.26 2.83
C LEU A 86 5.46 0.93 3.48
N SER A 87 5.57 0.87 4.80
CA SER A 87 4.98 -0.21 5.60
C SER A 87 3.84 0.32 6.46
N LEU A 88 2.71 -0.38 6.39
CA LEU A 88 1.51 -0.20 7.21
C LEU A 88 1.23 -1.48 8.02
N PHE A 89 2.28 -2.22 8.34
CA PHE A 89 2.20 -3.58 8.85
C PHE A 89 1.47 -3.66 10.19
N SER A 90 0.52 -4.58 10.31
CA SER A 90 -0.14 -4.92 11.59
C SER A 90 -0.78 -3.71 12.32
N ASN A 91 -1.37 -2.79 11.55
CA ASN A 91 -2.33 -1.81 12.06
C ASN A 91 -3.75 -2.43 12.10
N ASP A 92 -4.71 -1.75 12.73
CA ASP A 92 -6.13 -2.19 12.74
C ASP A 92 -6.91 -1.60 11.55
N LEU A 93 -6.27 -1.52 10.38
CA LEU A 93 -6.85 -0.96 9.17
C LEU A 93 -7.98 -1.89 8.68
N SER A 94 -9.21 -1.39 8.67
CA SER A 94 -10.35 -2.09 8.06
C SER A 94 -10.54 -1.75 6.59
N ARG A 95 -9.95 -0.63 6.13
CA ARG A 95 -10.01 -0.13 4.76
C ARG A 95 -8.80 0.74 4.39
N ILE A 96 -8.49 0.81 3.10
CA ILE A 96 -7.60 1.82 2.51
C ILE A 96 -8.48 2.82 1.75
N ASP A 97 -8.51 4.07 2.23
CA ASP A 97 -9.40 5.13 1.74
C ASP A 97 -8.76 5.96 0.60
N TYR A 98 -9.61 6.68 -0.14
CA TYR A 98 -9.23 7.69 -1.14
C TYR A 98 -10.00 8.99 -0.87
N ASP A 99 -9.30 10.10 -0.64
CA ASP A 99 -9.92 11.41 -0.47
C ASP A 99 -9.98 12.15 -1.82
N ARG A 100 -11.19 12.43 -2.31
CA ARG A 100 -11.43 13.09 -3.61
C ARG A 100 -11.10 14.59 -3.61
N THR A 101 -10.97 15.23 -2.44
CA THR A 101 -11.03 16.69 -2.33
C THR A 101 -9.73 17.41 -2.67
N ARG A 102 -8.59 16.70 -2.80
CA ARG A 102 -7.27 17.31 -3.01
C ARG A 102 -6.41 16.52 -3.99
N ILE A 103 -6.89 16.40 -5.23
CA ILE A 103 -6.12 15.90 -6.39
C ILE A 103 -4.97 16.88 -6.69
N ILE A 104 -3.92 16.85 -5.87
CA ILE A 104 -2.64 17.48 -6.13
C ILE A 104 -1.57 16.40 -5.92
N ALA A 105 -1.19 15.79 -7.04
CA ALA A 105 0.13 15.21 -7.25
C ALA A 105 0.55 13.96 -6.44
N LEU A 106 -0.26 12.90 -6.36
CA LEU A 106 0.26 11.55 -6.07
C LEU A 106 0.71 10.78 -7.34
N ALA A 107 0.56 11.38 -8.52
CA ALA A 107 0.90 10.81 -9.83
C ALA A 107 2.38 10.45 -10.04
N SER A 108 3.22 10.66 -9.02
CA SER A 108 4.67 10.48 -9.04
C SER A 108 5.17 9.56 -7.94
N LEU A 109 4.30 9.10 -7.03
CA LEU A 109 4.68 8.10 -6.03
C LEU A 109 4.96 6.78 -6.75
N ASN A 110 6.24 6.50 -6.96
CA ASN A 110 6.75 5.20 -7.36
C ASN A 110 7.52 4.58 -6.20
N PRO A 111 6.87 4.29 -5.05
CA PRO A 111 7.52 3.46 -4.05
C PRO A 111 7.89 2.16 -4.74
N THR A 112 9.09 1.66 -4.47
CA THR A 112 9.49 0.33 -4.91
C THR A 112 8.56 -0.68 -4.23
N ASP A 113 8.29 -0.49 -2.93
CA ASP A 113 7.56 -1.44 -2.12
C ASP A 113 6.43 -0.77 -1.30
N ILE A 114 5.23 -1.34 -1.37
CA ILE A 114 4.10 -1.02 -0.48
C ILE A 114 3.71 -2.28 0.26
N GLN A 115 3.86 -2.27 1.57
CA GLN A 115 3.51 -3.37 2.46
C GLN A 115 2.32 -3.03 3.35
N ILE A 116 1.26 -3.83 3.26
CA ILE A 116 0.03 -3.68 4.05
C ILE A 116 -0.43 -5.07 4.51
N ASP A 117 0.46 -5.79 5.20
CA ASP A 117 0.20 -7.13 5.69
C ASP A 117 -0.38 -7.14 7.11
N LEU A 118 -1.06 -8.24 7.47
CA LEU A 118 -1.58 -8.53 8.81
C LEU A 118 -2.53 -7.43 9.34
N GLY A 119 -3.32 -6.84 8.46
CA GLY A 119 -4.42 -5.96 8.81
C GLY A 119 -5.75 -6.72 8.98
N ARG A 120 -6.86 -5.98 8.86
CA ARG A 120 -8.23 -6.51 8.76
C ARG A 120 -8.94 -5.90 7.55
N ILE A 121 -8.19 -5.71 6.47
CA ILE A 121 -8.70 -4.99 5.30
C ILE A 121 -9.72 -5.87 4.59
N GLU A 122 -10.97 -5.41 4.56
CA GLU A 122 -12.06 -6.09 3.87
C GLU A 122 -12.26 -5.56 2.44
N SER A 123 -11.87 -4.31 2.20
CA SER A 123 -12.01 -3.66 0.89
C SER A 123 -10.94 -2.60 0.64
N ILE A 124 -10.61 -2.43 -0.64
CA ILE A 124 -9.68 -1.42 -1.15
C ILE A 124 -10.47 -0.53 -2.12
N HIS A 125 -10.43 0.78 -1.89
CA HIS A 125 -11.09 1.69 -2.82
C HIS A 125 -10.40 1.64 -4.21
N PRO A 126 -11.13 1.64 -5.35
CA PRO A 126 -10.56 1.53 -6.70
C PRO A 126 -9.46 2.54 -7.05
N LYS A 127 -9.45 3.67 -6.34
CA LYS A 127 -8.48 4.76 -6.52
C LYS A 127 -7.43 4.84 -5.41
N ALA A 128 -7.40 3.91 -4.47
CA ALA A 128 -6.45 3.91 -3.35
C ALA A 128 -4.99 3.94 -3.83
N PHE A 129 -4.72 3.29 -4.96
CA PHE A 129 -3.41 3.20 -5.61
C PHE A 129 -3.37 3.93 -6.97
N GLU A 130 -4.27 4.90 -7.19
CA GLU A 130 -4.35 5.61 -8.47
C GLU A 130 -2.99 6.27 -8.79
N LYS A 131 -2.40 5.88 -9.92
CA LYS A 131 -1.10 6.37 -10.41
C LYS A 131 0.11 6.03 -9.53
N THR A 132 -0.02 5.04 -8.64
CA THR A 132 1.11 4.40 -7.98
C THR A 132 1.42 3.07 -8.64
N PHE A 133 2.68 2.79 -8.93
CA PHE A 133 3.11 1.59 -9.65
C PHE A 133 4.22 0.85 -8.89
N PRO A 134 3.95 0.36 -7.67
CA PRO A 134 4.94 -0.36 -6.90
C PRO A 134 5.46 -1.58 -7.62
N LEU A 135 6.74 -1.86 -7.39
CA LEU A 135 7.37 -3.08 -7.84
C LEU A 135 6.90 -4.27 -7.00
N GLU A 136 6.69 -4.06 -5.70
CA GLU A 136 6.05 -5.03 -4.82
C GLU A 136 4.88 -4.39 -4.06
N LEU A 137 3.69 -4.99 -4.20
CA LEU A 137 2.53 -4.70 -3.37
C LEU A 137 2.22 -5.95 -2.53
N THR A 138 2.35 -5.86 -1.22
CA THR A 138 1.97 -6.94 -0.31
C THR A 138 0.71 -6.57 0.47
N LEU A 139 -0.29 -7.45 0.42
CA LEU A 139 -1.58 -7.36 1.09
C LEU A 139 -1.86 -8.66 1.87
N SER A 140 -0.80 -9.34 2.31
CA SER A 140 -0.88 -10.68 2.87
C SER A 140 -1.61 -10.68 4.21
N TYR A 141 -2.39 -11.72 4.47
CA TYR A 141 -3.11 -11.94 5.72
C TYR A 141 -4.03 -10.76 6.09
N ASN A 142 -4.86 -10.33 5.15
CA ASN A 142 -6.02 -9.47 5.38
C ASN A 142 -7.32 -10.29 5.21
N ASP A 143 -8.47 -9.62 5.26
CA ASP A 143 -9.79 -10.23 5.14
C ASP A 143 -10.45 -9.96 3.75
N LEU A 144 -9.64 -9.75 2.70
CA LEU A 144 -10.17 -9.50 1.36
C LEU A 144 -10.88 -10.74 0.82
N THR A 145 -12.09 -10.53 0.28
CA THR A 145 -12.92 -11.59 -0.32
C THR A 145 -13.08 -11.46 -1.84
N SER A 146 -12.65 -10.33 -2.41
CA SER A 146 -12.71 -10.04 -3.84
C SER A 146 -11.36 -9.56 -4.38
N PHE A 147 -11.13 -9.77 -5.68
CA PHE A 147 -9.93 -9.33 -6.39
C PHE A 147 -10.29 -8.41 -7.58
N PRO A 148 -10.81 -7.21 -7.30
CA PRO A 148 -11.47 -6.39 -8.32
C PRO A 148 -10.47 -5.82 -9.35
N LYS A 149 -10.86 -5.88 -10.62
CA LYS A 149 -10.02 -5.46 -11.76
C LYS A 149 -9.57 -4.00 -11.66
N ASP A 150 -10.47 -3.11 -11.26
CA ASP A 150 -10.25 -1.67 -11.20
C ASP A 150 -9.20 -1.25 -10.15
N VAL A 151 -9.02 -2.04 -9.08
CA VAL A 151 -7.92 -1.87 -8.12
C VAL A 151 -6.61 -2.41 -8.69
N PHE A 152 -6.57 -3.69 -9.06
CA PHE A 152 -5.30 -4.39 -9.29
C PHE A 152 -4.73 -4.24 -10.70
N HIS A 153 -5.59 -4.14 -11.72
CA HIS A 153 -5.15 -4.09 -13.12
C HIS A 153 -4.31 -2.83 -13.43
N PRO A 154 -4.71 -1.60 -13.02
CA PRO A 154 -3.93 -0.41 -13.32
C PRO A 154 -2.53 -0.42 -12.69
N ILE A 155 -2.42 -0.93 -11.46
CA ILE A 155 -1.15 -1.05 -10.71
C ILE A 155 -0.16 -1.89 -11.51
N ILE A 156 -0.60 -3.07 -11.96
CA ILE A 156 0.25 -4.05 -12.64
C ILE A 156 0.62 -3.58 -14.03
N ILE A 157 -0.34 -3.04 -14.79
CA ILE A 157 -0.05 -2.56 -16.14
C ILE A 157 0.96 -1.41 -16.11
N GLY A 158 0.81 -0.46 -15.17
CA GLY A 158 1.80 0.61 -15.03
C GLY A 158 3.18 0.10 -14.59
N ALA A 159 3.25 -0.85 -13.65
CA ALA A 159 4.51 -1.44 -13.24
C ALA A 159 5.18 -2.24 -14.39
N LEU A 160 4.42 -3.00 -15.17
CA LEU A 160 4.93 -3.70 -16.36
C LEU A 160 5.40 -2.73 -17.46
N GLN A 161 4.75 -1.57 -17.62
CA GLN A 161 5.23 -0.53 -18.53
C GLN A 161 6.59 0.03 -18.10
N ASN A 162 6.86 0.13 -16.79
CA ASN A 162 8.18 0.54 -16.30
C ASN A 162 9.25 -0.51 -16.65
N VAL A 163 8.91 -1.80 -16.59
CA VAL A 163 9.79 -2.89 -17.04
C VAL A 163 10.07 -2.79 -18.55
N GLN A 164 9.03 -2.59 -19.37
CA GLN A 164 9.17 -2.46 -20.82
C GLN A 164 10.03 -1.26 -21.23
N LYS A 165 9.96 -0.15 -20.47
CA LYS A 165 10.79 1.04 -20.69
C LYS A 165 12.24 0.88 -20.19
N GLY A 166 12.59 -0.26 -19.60
CA GLY A 166 13.91 -0.50 -19.02
C GLY A 166 14.19 0.32 -17.75
N LEU A 167 13.16 0.88 -17.12
CA LEU A 167 13.29 1.61 -15.85
C LEU A 167 13.52 0.66 -14.67
N VAL A 168 13.01 -0.57 -14.80
CA VAL A 168 13.20 -1.67 -13.83
C VAL A 168 13.46 -2.97 -14.60
N SER A 169 14.32 -3.84 -14.07
CA SER A 169 14.73 -5.09 -14.72
C SER A 169 14.02 -6.34 -14.21
N ILE A 170 13.17 -6.20 -13.20
CA ILE A 170 12.44 -7.31 -12.56
C ILE A 170 10.93 -7.14 -12.69
N LEU A 171 10.20 -8.27 -12.75
CA LEU A 171 8.74 -8.27 -12.81
C LEU A 171 8.15 -7.78 -11.48
N PRO A 172 7.04 -7.02 -11.53
CA PRO A 172 6.34 -6.64 -10.32
C PRO A 172 5.71 -7.85 -9.64
N LYS A 173 5.43 -7.72 -8.34
CA LYS A 173 4.75 -8.73 -7.53
C LYS A 173 3.55 -8.13 -6.82
N VAL A 174 2.48 -8.90 -6.78
CA VAL A 174 1.31 -8.64 -5.95
C VAL A 174 1.13 -9.86 -5.06
N LEU A 175 1.50 -9.71 -3.79
CA LEU A 175 1.48 -10.76 -2.78
C LEU A 175 0.22 -10.64 -1.94
N THR A 176 -0.58 -11.70 -1.90
CA THR A 176 -1.94 -11.69 -1.33
C THR A 176 -2.25 -12.92 -0.50
N ARG A 177 -1.24 -13.72 -0.16
CA ARG A 177 -1.40 -14.93 0.65
C ARG A 177 -2.21 -14.65 1.91
N GLY A 178 -3.12 -15.56 2.25
CA GLY A 178 -3.86 -15.50 3.51
C GLY A 178 -5.13 -14.63 3.48
N ASN A 179 -5.48 -14.06 2.34
CA ASN A 179 -6.82 -13.52 2.09
C ASN A 179 -7.82 -14.64 1.74
N ARG A 180 -9.12 -14.32 1.73
CA ARG A 180 -10.23 -15.27 1.51
C ARG A 180 -10.95 -15.01 0.19
N PHE A 181 -10.20 -14.90 -0.90
CA PHE A 181 -10.78 -14.62 -2.22
C PHE A 181 -11.76 -15.72 -2.63
N THR A 182 -13.02 -15.36 -2.85
CA THR A 182 -14.05 -16.35 -3.18
C THR A 182 -13.79 -17.06 -4.50
N CYS A 183 -13.16 -16.36 -5.45
CA CYS A 183 -13.02 -16.81 -6.85
C CYS A 183 -14.33 -17.27 -7.47
N ARG A 184 -15.45 -16.66 -7.09
CA ARG A 184 -16.77 -16.89 -7.68
C ARG A 184 -17.30 -15.58 -8.26
N GLY A 185 -17.96 -15.67 -9.40
CA GLY A 185 -18.52 -14.54 -10.13
C GLY A 185 -17.61 -14.00 -11.24
N CYS A 186 -18.23 -13.25 -12.16
CA CYS A 186 -17.56 -12.70 -13.34
C CYS A 186 -16.49 -11.64 -13.02
N ASP A 187 -16.44 -11.14 -11.78
CA ASP A 187 -15.42 -10.19 -11.34
C ASP A 187 -14.00 -10.78 -11.34
N TYR A 188 -13.88 -12.11 -11.40
CA TYR A 188 -12.59 -12.80 -11.56
C TYR A 188 -12.23 -13.10 -13.02
N LYS A 189 -13.14 -12.85 -13.98
CA LYS A 189 -12.95 -13.22 -15.40
C LYS A 189 -11.71 -12.58 -16.02
N TRP A 190 -11.31 -11.40 -15.54
CA TRP A 190 -10.12 -10.71 -16.02
C TRP A 190 -8.79 -11.40 -15.67
N LEU A 191 -8.79 -12.34 -14.71
CA LEU A 191 -7.63 -13.16 -14.36
C LEU A 191 -7.47 -14.37 -15.29
N LEU A 192 -8.51 -14.79 -16.02
CA LEU A 192 -8.44 -15.97 -16.88
C LEU A 192 -7.36 -15.88 -17.96
N PRO A 193 -7.17 -14.75 -18.66
CA PRO A 193 -6.05 -14.59 -19.59
C PRO A 193 -4.66 -14.73 -18.92
N PHE A 194 -4.58 -14.58 -17.60
CA PHE A 194 -3.35 -14.67 -16.83
C PHE A 194 -3.08 -16.09 -16.31
N ALA A 195 -4.11 -16.94 -16.23
CA ALA A 195 -3.99 -18.32 -15.76
C ALA A 195 -2.95 -19.11 -16.57
N SER A 196 -2.88 -18.91 -17.89
CA SER A 196 -1.91 -19.57 -18.77
C SER A 196 -0.64 -18.77 -19.05
N ASN A 197 -0.48 -17.58 -18.45
CA ASN A 197 0.67 -16.71 -18.68
C ASN A 197 1.71 -16.85 -17.57
N THR A 198 2.86 -17.47 -17.86
CA THR A 198 3.91 -17.75 -16.87
C THR A 198 4.50 -16.49 -16.22
N ALA A 199 4.55 -15.36 -16.93
CA ALA A 199 4.99 -14.10 -16.34
C ALA A 199 3.97 -13.59 -15.32
N MET A 200 2.68 -13.64 -15.66
CA MET A 200 1.61 -13.22 -14.75
C MET A 200 1.46 -14.16 -13.56
N GLN A 201 1.72 -15.46 -13.73
CA GLN A 201 1.84 -16.40 -12.62
C GLN A 201 2.95 -16.01 -11.64
N ARG A 202 4.05 -15.39 -12.10
CA ARG A 202 5.09 -14.86 -11.21
C ARG A 202 4.67 -13.55 -10.55
N VAL A 203 3.94 -12.68 -11.27
CA VAL A 203 3.38 -11.44 -10.71
C VAL A 203 2.43 -11.76 -9.55
N PHE A 204 1.59 -12.77 -9.70
CA PHE A 204 0.61 -13.21 -8.70
C PHE A 204 1.00 -14.54 -8.03
N SER A 205 2.28 -14.71 -7.71
CA SER A 205 2.86 -16.02 -7.33
C SER A 205 2.21 -16.71 -6.14
N ASP A 206 1.61 -15.95 -5.23
CA ASP A 206 0.98 -16.49 -4.02
C ASP A 206 -0.54 -16.41 -4.02
N PHE A 207 -1.15 -15.87 -5.10
CA PHE A 207 -2.60 -15.76 -5.23
C PHE A 207 -3.24 -17.14 -5.07
N SER A 208 -4.27 -17.19 -4.24
CA SER A 208 -5.12 -18.35 -4.06
C SER A 208 -6.52 -17.95 -3.64
N CYS A 209 -7.49 -18.67 -4.17
CA CYS A 209 -8.86 -18.66 -3.69
C CYS A 209 -8.94 -19.24 -2.27
N GLU A 210 -10.03 -18.98 -1.57
CA GLU A 210 -10.32 -19.51 -0.23
C GLU A 210 -10.33 -21.04 -0.22
N ASP A 211 -10.76 -21.68 -1.32
CA ASP A 211 -10.73 -23.13 -1.50
C ASP A 211 -9.34 -23.69 -1.90
N GLY A 212 -8.32 -22.84 -1.95
CA GLY A 212 -6.95 -23.19 -2.33
C GLY A 212 -6.68 -23.18 -3.83
N THR A 213 -7.67 -22.92 -4.69
CA THR A 213 -7.47 -22.81 -6.14
C THR A 213 -6.46 -21.72 -6.46
N ARG A 214 -5.42 -22.08 -7.24
CA ARG A 214 -4.35 -21.16 -7.66
C ARG A 214 -4.71 -20.47 -8.98
N LEU A 215 -4.02 -19.36 -9.30
CA LEU A 215 -4.21 -18.61 -10.54
C LEU A 215 -4.18 -19.51 -11.79
N TYR A 216 -3.20 -20.43 -11.88
CA TYR A 216 -3.06 -21.32 -13.04
C TYR A 216 -4.16 -22.39 -13.18
N ASN A 217 -4.98 -22.57 -12.14
CA ASN A 217 -6.14 -23.47 -12.14
C ASN A 217 -7.47 -22.71 -12.30
N LEU A 218 -7.46 -21.38 -12.40
CA LEU A 218 -8.68 -20.61 -12.65
C LEU A 218 -9.20 -20.87 -14.07
N THR A 219 -10.49 -21.18 -14.16
CA THR A 219 -11.22 -21.36 -15.41
C THR A 219 -12.60 -20.73 -15.30
N SER A 220 -13.28 -20.54 -16.44
CA SER A 220 -14.66 -20.08 -16.46
C SER A 220 -15.61 -20.94 -15.61
N SER A 221 -15.43 -22.26 -15.67
CA SER A 221 -16.21 -23.20 -14.87
C SER A 221 -15.93 -23.05 -13.37
N VAL A 222 -14.68 -22.85 -12.97
CA VAL A 222 -14.30 -22.62 -11.57
C VAL A 222 -14.95 -21.35 -11.03
N ILE A 223 -14.87 -20.24 -11.78
CA ILE A 223 -15.44 -18.97 -11.31
C ILE A 223 -16.96 -18.88 -11.48
N GLY A 224 -17.59 -19.82 -12.19
CA GLY A 224 -19.02 -19.77 -12.48
C GLY A 224 -19.41 -18.65 -13.45
N CYS A 225 -18.52 -18.33 -14.39
CA CYS A 225 -18.67 -17.34 -15.45
C CYS A 225 -17.82 -17.75 -16.67
#